data_AF-A0A7C8YQH3-F1
#
_entry.id   AF-A0A7C8YQH3-F1
#
_cell.length_a   1.000
_cell.length_b   1.000
_cell.length_c   1.000
_cell.angle_alpha   90.00
_cell.angle_beta   90.00
_cell.angle_gamma   90.00
#
_symmetry.space_group_name_H-M   'P 1'
#
loop_
_entity.id
_entity.type
_entity.pdbx_description
1 polymer ?
#
loop_
_entity_poly.entity_id
_entity_poly.type
_entity_poly.pdbx_seq_one_letter_code
_entity_poly.pdbx_strand_id
1 'polypeptide(L)'
;MKGDMQALEDLTYDKRREFVKRHQLPKELPVVSVHTEANISPAVLVTLSHVAHAELGQAAKLPVMIPLGAAMAACAQLLQVRYGEKSDGLVTCRDAEVPGSVVVRPTRKLDHAWMVYTSSNDDPSEANASEVCEALLTLLVEVGEKKRRELGLVDG
;
A
#
# COMPACT_ATOMS: atom_id res chain seq x y z
N MET A 1 -14.37 14.49 0.75
CA MET A 1 -13.78 14.30 2.09
C MET A 1 -12.54 15.18 2.20
N LYS A 2 -12.42 16.04 3.22
CA LYS A 2 -11.22 16.84 3.44
C LYS A 2 -10.41 16.14 4.53
N GLY A 3 -9.25 15.60 4.16
CA GLY A 3 -8.33 14.97 5.12
C GLY A 3 -7.70 16.01 6.05
N ASP A 4 -7.34 15.59 7.25
CA ASP A 4 -6.59 16.40 8.20
C ASP A 4 -5.09 16.30 7.90
N MET A 5 -4.42 17.44 7.76
CA MET A 5 -2.96 17.47 7.55
C MET A 5 -2.20 16.95 8.78
N GLN A 6 -2.79 17.04 9.97
CA GLN A 6 -2.18 16.47 11.19
C GLN A 6 -2.00 14.95 11.09
N ALA A 7 -2.86 14.25 10.33
CA ALA A 7 -2.72 12.81 10.13
C ALA A 7 -1.43 12.43 9.39
N LEU A 8 -0.87 13.33 8.57
CA LEU A 8 0.40 13.08 7.88
C LEU A 8 1.61 13.18 8.82
N GLU A 9 1.49 13.93 9.92
CA GLU A 9 2.57 14.06 10.90
C GLU A 9 2.86 12.73 11.57
N ASP A 10 1.82 11.96 11.92
CA ASP A 10 1.94 10.64 12.53
C ASP A 10 2.58 9.60 11.60
N LEU A 11 2.49 9.81 10.28
CA LEU A 11 3.11 8.94 9.27
C LEU A 11 4.60 9.23 9.05
N THR A 12 5.14 10.30 9.63
CA THR A 12 6.57 10.58 9.53
C THR A 12 7.40 9.49 10.20
N TYR A 13 8.62 9.28 9.70
CA TYR A 13 9.52 8.29 10.28
C TYR A 13 9.79 8.52 11.77
N ASP A 14 9.87 9.77 12.22
CA ASP A 14 10.15 10.08 13.61
C ASP A 14 9.00 9.65 14.52
N LYS A 15 7.76 9.98 14.15
CA LYS A 15 6.56 9.56 14.90
C LYS A 15 6.37 8.05 14.86
N ARG A 16 6.52 7.42 13.69
CA ARG A 16 6.43 5.95 13.54
C ARG A 16 7.45 5.23 14.42
N ARG A 17 8.71 5.67 14.45
CA ARG A 17 9.75 5.05 15.31
C ARG A 17 9.41 5.17 16.78
N GLU A 18 8.94 6.33 17.23
CA GLU A 18 8.51 6.52 18.62
C GLU A 18 7.30 5.65 19.00
N PHE A 19 6.36 5.47 18.07
CA PHE A 19 5.21 4.59 18.26
C PHE A 19 5.65 3.12 18.42
N VAL A 20 6.43 2.60 17.47
CA VAL A 20 6.86 1.18 17.47
C VAL A 20 7.72 0.83 18.69
N LYS A 21 8.54 1.76 19.20
CA LYS A 21 9.31 1.55 20.44
C LYS A 21 8.43 1.30 21.66
N ARG A 22 7.30 2.02 21.75
CA ARG A 22 6.38 1.96 22.90
C ARG A 22 5.35 0.84 22.76
N HIS A 23 4.98 0.50 21.54
CA HIS A 23 3.91 -0.46 21.23
C HIS A 23 4.45 -1.58 20.35
N GLN A 24 5.18 -2.51 20.97
CA GLN A 24 5.72 -3.66 20.27
C GLN A 24 4.59 -4.68 20.00
N LEU A 25 4.61 -5.26 18.79
CA LEU A 25 3.72 -6.36 18.44
C LEU A 25 4.00 -7.58 19.35
N PRO A 26 2.96 -8.17 19.98
CA PRO A 26 3.12 -9.38 20.75
C PRO A 26 3.68 -10.52 19.91
N LYS A 27 4.65 -11.25 20.44
CA LYS A 27 5.41 -12.27 19.70
C LYS A 27 4.60 -13.52 19.43
N GLU A 28 3.55 -13.77 20.20
CA GLU A 28 2.65 -14.90 20.13
C GLU A 28 1.61 -14.75 19.01
N LEU A 29 1.31 -13.53 18.57
CA LEU A 29 0.28 -13.32 17.54
C LEU A 29 0.80 -13.76 16.16
N PRO A 30 0.01 -14.51 15.38
CA PRO A 30 0.33 -14.73 13.97
C PRO A 30 0.21 -13.39 13.24
N VAL A 31 1.19 -13.08 12.40
CA VAL A 31 1.21 -11.84 11.62
C VAL A 31 1.49 -12.20 10.17
N VAL A 32 0.62 -11.69 9.30
CA VAL A 32 0.82 -11.65 7.86
C VAL A 32 0.95 -10.19 7.47
N SER A 33 1.96 -9.84 6.70
CA SER A 33 2.09 -8.50 6.10
C SER A 33 2.14 -8.61 4.59
N VAL A 34 1.64 -7.58 3.92
CA VAL A 34 1.58 -7.52 2.46
C VAL A 34 2.22 -6.21 2.03
N HIS A 35 2.97 -6.25 0.94
CA HIS A 35 3.35 -5.05 0.24
C HIS A 35 3.12 -5.19 -1.25
N THR A 36 2.91 -4.06 -1.89
CA THR A 36 2.68 -3.97 -3.33
C THR A 36 3.50 -2.84 -3.94
N GLU A 37 3.56 -2.80 -5.26
CA GLU A 37 4.34 -1.83 -6.02
C GLU A 37 3.42 -1.12 -7.02
N ALA A 38 3.37 0.22 -7.00
CA ALA A 38 2.61 0.98 -7.99
C ALA A 38 3.23 0.87 -9.39
N ASN A 39 2.40 1.02 -10.43
CA ASN A 39 2.88 1.06 -11.80
C ASN A 39 3.43 2.45 -12.16
N ILE A 40 4.75 2.57 -12.22
CA ILE A 40 5.47 3.81 -12.57
C ILE A 40 5.80 3.95 -14.06
N SER A 41 5.11 3.23 -14.94
CA SER A 41 5.39 3.29 -16.39
C SER A 41 5.29 4.73 -16.93
N PRO A 42 6.11 5.10 -17.94
CA PRO A 42 6.08 6.45 -18.52
C PRO A 42 4.69 6.87 -18.99
N ALA A 43 3.87 5.94 -19.52
CA ALA A 43 2.51 6.21 -19.95
C ALA A 43 1.61 6.70 -18.79
N VAL A 44 1.74 6.10 -17.60
CA VAL A 44 0.96 6.50 -16.41
C VAL A 44 1.41 7.87 -15.91
N LEU A 45 2.71 8.16 -15.93
CA LEU A 45 3.26 9.45 -15.52
C LEU A 45 2.92 10.58 -16.50
N VAL A 46 2.86 10.28 -17.81
CA VAL A 46 2.46 11.25 -18.85
C VAL A 46 1.03 11.77 -18.63
N THR A 47 0.15 10.97 -18.02
CA THR A 47 -1.20 11.43 -17.61
C THR A 47 -1.15 12.62 -16.64
N LEU A 48 -0.16 12.68 -15.74
CA LEU A 48 0.07 13.87 -14.91
C LEU A 48 0.59 15.04 -15.72
N SER A 49 1.47 14.78 -16.69
CA SER A 49 2.03 15.82 -17.54
C SER A 49 0.97 16.46 -18.44
N HIS A 50 0.06 15.70 -19.05
CA HIS A 50 -1.02 16.27 -19.87
C HIS A 50 -1.97 17.15 -19.06
N VAL A 51 -2.29 16.70 -17.85
CA VAL A 51 -3.01 17.47 -16.82
C VAL A 51 -2.27 18.77 -16.49
N ALA A 52 -0.94 18.74 -16.37
CA ALA A 52 -0.13 19.94 -16.10
C ALA A 52 0.02 20.88 -17.31
N HIS A 53 0.02 20.37 -18.55
CA HIS A 53 0.11 21.19 -19.77
C HIS A 53 -1.20 21.91 -20.09
N ALA A 54 -2.35 21.43 -19.61
CA ALA A 54 -3.63 22.14 -19.71
C ALA A 54 -3.64 23.46 -18.91
N GLU A 55 -2.73 23.63 -17.94
CA GLU A 55 -2.68 24.79 -17.04
C GLU A 55 -1.91 26.00 -17.58
N LEU A 56 -1.18 25.88 -18.70
CA LEU A 56 -0.33 26.97 -19.22
C LEU A 56 -0.99 27.88 -20.28
N GLY A 57 -2.27 27.68 -20.60
CA GLY A 57 -3.00 28.40 -21.66
C GLY A 57 -4.26 29.12 -21.17
N GLN A 58 -4.19 30.45 -21.05
CA GLN A 58 -5.28 31.45 -21.00
C GLN A 58 -6.61 31.08 -20.30
N ALA A 59 -6.77 31.65 -19.10
CA ALA A 59 -7.99 32.32 -18.61
C ALA A 59 -9.33 31.54 -18.49
N ALA A 60 -9.30 30.23 -18.21
CA ALA A 60 -10.43 29.54 -17.58
C ALA A 60 -9.92 28.50 -16.57
N LYS A 61 -10.20 28.69 -15.27
CA LYS A 61 -9.93 27.69 -14.22
C LYS A 61 -10.91 26.51 -14.39
N LEU A 62 -10.56 25.55 -15.22
CA LEU A 62 -11.24 24.26 -15.27
C LEU A 62 -10.69 23.40 -14.12
N PRO A 63 -11.52 22.74 -13.30
CA PRO A 63 -11.02 21.86 -12.24
C PRO A 63 -10.27 20.69 -12.87
N VAL A 64 -8.95 20.71 -12.78
CA VAL A 64 -8.09 19.63 -13.24
C VAL A 64 -8.26 18.44 -12.31
N MET A 65 -8.85 17.37 -12.84
CA MET A 65 -8.99 16.09 -12.15
C MET A 65 -7.72 15.28 -12.38
N ILE A 66 -6.86 15.20 -11.37
CA ILE A 66 -5.73 14.26 -11.39
C ILE A 66 -6.27 12.86 -11.10
N PRO A 67 -6.07 11.87 -11.99
CA PRO A 67 -6.44 10.50 -11.69
C PRO A 67 -5.65 9.97 -10.49
N LEU A 68 -6.33 9.30 -9.55
CA LEU A 68 -5.71 8.82 -8.31
C LEU A 68 -4.49 7.92 -8.57
N GLY A 69 -4.61 6.96 -9.51
CA GLY A 69 -3.50 6.08 -9.88
C GLY A 69 -2.29 6.84 -10.46
N ALA A 70 -2.53 7.94 -11.18
CA ALA A 70 -1.45 8.77 -11.69
C ALA A 70 -0.73 9.51 -10.55
N ALA A 71 -1.47 10.04 -9.57
CA ALA A 71 -0.89 10.61 -8.36
C ALA A 71 -0.06 9.59 -7.57
N MET A 72 -0.58 8.37 -7.38
CA MET A 72 0.14 7.29 -6.70
C MET A 72 1.43 6.91 -7.45
N ALA A 73 1.39 6.83 -8.78
CA ALA A 73 2.59 6.55 -9.58
C ALA A 73 3.67 7.63 -9.43
N ALA A 74 3.31 8.92 -9.38
CA ALA A 74 4.28 9.99 -9.13
C ALA A 74 4.85 9.94 -7.72
N CYS A 75 4.02 9.69 -6.71
CA CYS A 75 4.51 9.53 -5.34
C CYS A 75 5.44 8.31 -5.22
N ALA A 76 5.12 7.21 -5.91
CA ALA A 76 5.99 6.04 -5.98
C ALA A 76 7.34 6.37 -6.64
N GLN A 77 7.32 7.08 -7.76
CA GLN A 77 8.53 7.56 -8.43
C GLN A 77 9.37 8.47 -7.53
N LEU A 78 8.73 9.36 -6.77
CA LEU A 78 9.40 10.24 -5.81
C LEU A 78 10.11 9.42 -4.72
N LEU A 79 9.44 8.44 -4.14
CA LEU A 79 10.02 7.56 -3.11
C LEU A 79 11.18 6.73 -3.68
N GLN A 80 11.03 6.22 -4.90
CA GLN A 80 12.08 5.48 -5.61
C GLN A 80 13.33 6.34 -5.84
N VAL A 81 13.18 7.61 -6.24
CA VAL A 81 14.31 8.53 -6.45
C VAL A 81 14.95 8.93 -5.13
N ARG A 82 14.14 9.20 -4.10
CA ARG A 82 14.62 9.71 -2.81
C ARG A 82 15.29 8.63 -1.97
N TYR A 83 14.75 7.42 -1.97
CA TYR A 83 15.15 6.35 -1.06
C TYR A 83 15.70 5.10 -1.75
N GLY A 84 15.59 5.01 -3.09
CA GLY A 84 16.00 3.82 -3.83
C GLY A 84 15.07 2.61 -3.64
N GLU A 85 13.94 2.79 -2.96
CA GLU A 85 13.02 1.73 -2.58
C GLU A 85 11.72 1.83 -3.37
N LYS A 86 11.18 0.66 -3.76
CA LYS A 86 9.88 0.57 -4.41
C LYS A 86 8.76 0.83 -3.42
N SER A 87 7.61 1.29 -3.91
CA SER A 87 6.43 1.57 -3.08
C SER A 87 5.14 1.42 -3.85
N ASP A 88 4.04 1.37 -3.12
CA ASP A 88 2.66 1.40 -3.62
C ASP A 88 2.15 2.82 -3.91
N GLY A 89 3.02 3.83 -3.80
CA GLY A 89 2.66 5.24 -3.93
C GLY A 89 2.60 5.99 -2.62
N LEU A 90 2.51 5.31 -1.46
CA LEU A 90 2.55 5.98 -0.15
C LEU A 90 3.55 5.33 0.82
N VAL A 91 3.65 4.00 0.81
CA VAL A 91 4.47 3.23 1.74
C VAL A 91 5.49 2.41 0.95
N THR A 92 6.76 2.47 1.36
CA THR A 92 7.80 1.63 0.72
C THR A 92 7.55 0.16 1.02
N CYS A 93 7.89 -0.73 0.09
CA CYS A 93 7.75 -2.17 0.29
C CYS A 93 8.40 -2.62 1.60
N ARG A 94 9.60 -2.11 1.87
CA ARG A 94 10.36 -2.40 3.10
C ARG A 94 9.65 -1.93 4.36
N ASP A 95 8.95 -0.80 4.31
CA ASP A 95 8.25 -0.26 5.47
C ASP A 95 6.89 -0.93 5.74
N ALA A 96 6.30 -1.57 4.73
CA ALA A 96 5.09 -2.38 4.86
C ALA A 96 5.36 -3.79 5.43
N GLU A 97 6.61 -4.27 5.38
CA GLU A 97 7.00 -5.55 5.96
C GLU A 97 7.14 -5.45 7.49
N VAL A 98 6.41 -6.30 8.21
CA VAL A 98 6.50 -6.40 9.66
C VAL A 98 7.56 -7.45 10.03
N PRO A 99 8.57 -7.13 10.85
CA PRO A 99 9.57 -8.12 11.24
C PRO A 99 8.95 -9.35 11.91
N GLY A 100 9.31 -10.54 11.42
CA GLY A 100 8.81 -11.83 11.94
C GLY A 100 7.42 -12.25 11.44
N SER A 101 6.81 -11.48 10.53
CA SER A 101 5.59 -11.88 9.84
C SER A 101 5.88 -12.85 8.68
N VAL A 102 4.83 -13.52 8.21
CA VAL A 102 4.82 -14.06 6.85
C VAL A 102 4.52 -12.91 5.89
N VAL A 103 5.41 -12.68 4.92
CA VAL A 103 5.28 -11.57 3.98
C VAL A 103 4.77 -12.08 2.62
N VAL A 104 3.63 -11.55 2.19
CA VAL A 104 3.08 -11.76 0.84
C VAL A 104 3.56 -10.65 -0.09
N ARG A 105 4.11 -11.04 -1.24
CA ARG A 105 4.72 -10.14 -2.23
C ARG A 105 4.12 -10.39 -3.62
N PRO A 106 2.92 -9.86 -3.93
CA PRO A 106 2.33 -10.00 -5.25
C PRO A 106 3.23 -9.42 -6.34
N THR A 107 3.32 -10.10 -7.49
CA THR A 107 4.10 -9.61 -8.63
C THR A 107 3.35 -8.55 -9.44
N ARG A 108 2.01 -8.54 -9.35
CA ARG A 108 1.15 -7.55 -9.98
C ARG A 108 1.40 -6.17 -9.38
N LYS A 109 1.42 -5.16 -10.25
CA LYS A 109 1.58 -3.76 -9.84
C LYS A 109 0.25 -3.21 -9.34
N LEU A 110 0.18 -2.97 -8.04
CA LEU A 110 -0.99 -2.49 -7.33
C LEU A 110 -0.58 -1.28 -6.51
N ASP A 111 -1.19 -0.14 -6.77
CA ASP A 111 -1.02 1.05 -5.95
C ASP A 111 -1.78 0.94 -4.62
N HIS A 112 -1.51 1.88 -3.70
CA HIS A 112 -2.07 1.88 -2.36
C HIS A 112 -3.61 1.98 -2.35
N ALA A 113 -4.17 2.64 -3.36
CA ALA A 113 -5.61 2.83 -3.49
C ALA A 113 -6.32 1.57 -3.99
N TRP A 114 -5.59 0.61 -4.58
CA TRP A 114 -6.18 -0.60 -5.17
C TRP A 114 -7.03 -1.37 -4.15
N MET A 115 -6.52 -1.64 -2.95
CA MET A 115 -7.27 -2.39 -1.93
C MET A 115 -8.55 -1.69 -1.45
N VAL A 116 -8.67 -0.38 -1.64
CA VAL A 116 -9.75 0.44 -1.07
C VAL A 116 -10.77 0.86 -2.12
N TYR A 117 -10.31 1.19 -3.33
CA TYR A 117 -11.10 1.86 -4.35
C TYR A 117 -11.29 1.04 -5.62
N THR A 118 -10.95 -0.26 -5.64
CA THR A 118 -11.32 -1.14 -6.75
C THR A 118 -12.84 -1.25 -6.88
N SER A 119 -13.40 -0.60 -7.89
CA SER A 119 -14.62 -1.09 -8.54
C SER A 119 -14.27 -2.37 -9.31
N SER A 120 -15.20 -3.32 -9.36
CA SER A 120 -15.16 -4.61 -10.07
C SER A 120 -14.07 -4.72 -11.14
N ASN A 121 -13.18 -5.71 -10.99
CA ASN A 121 -12.04 -5.93 -11.88
C ASN A 121 -12.52 -6.05 -13.34
N ASP A 122 -11.95 -5.26 -14.26
CA ASP A 122 -12.27 -5.37 -15.69
C ASP A 122 -11.72 -6.67 -16.32
N ASP A 123 -10.74 -7.30 -15.65
CA ASP A 123 -10.15 -8.57 -16.06
C ASP A 123 -10.58 -9.72 -15.12
N PRO A 124 -11.39 -10.67 -15.59
CA PRO A 124 -11.84 -11.82 -14.80
C PRO A 124 -10.73 -12.84 -14.52
N SER A 125 -9.56 -12.74 -15.17
CA SER A 125 -8.41 -13.61 -14.91
C SER A 125 -7.57 -13.19 -13.71
N GLU A 126 -7.84 -12.01 -13.18
CA GLU A 126 -7.07 -11.37 -12.12
C GLU A 126 -7.87 -11.35 -10.82
N ALA A 127 -7.21 -11.63 -9.69
CA ALA A 127 -7.86 -11.62 -8.39
C ALA A 127 -8.29 -10.18 -8.03
N ASN A 128 -9.51 -10.05 -7.49
CA ASN A 128 -10.04 -8.81 -6.94
C ASN A 128 -9.65 -8.63 -5.46
N ALA A 129 -9.92 -7.45 -4.89
CA ALA A 129 -9.54 -7.13 -3.52
C ALA A 129 -10.17 -8.07 -2.47
N SER A 130 -11.39 -8.59 -2.71
CA SER A 130 -12.05 -9.54 -1.82
C SER A 130 -11.36 -10.90 -1.84
N GLU A 131 -11.01 -11.41 -3.02
CA GLU A 131 -10.29 -12.68 -3.17
C GLU A 131 -8.90 -12.60 -2.54
N VAL A 132 -8.20 -11.48 -2.71
CA VAL A 132 -6.92 -11.23 -2.02
C VAL A 132 -7.12 -11.20 -0.50
N CYS A 133 -8.15 -10.50 -0.01
CA CYS A 133 -8.47 -10.46 1.42
C CYS A 133 -8.75 -11.85 2.00
N GLU A 134 -9.56 -12.66 1.30
CA GLU A 134 -9.86 -14.04 1.69
C GLU A 134 -8.59 -14.88 1.76
N ALA A 135 -7.74 -14.83 0.73
CA ALA A 135 -6.47 -15.56 0.73
C ALA A 135 -5.54 -15.16 1.89
N LEU A 136 -5.51 -13.87 2.25
CA LEU A 136 -4.73 -13.37 3.38
C LEU A 136 -5.29 -13.86 4.72
N LEU A 137 -6.61 -13.91 4.88
CA LEU A 137 -7.25 -14.44 6.08
C LEU A 137 -7.01 -15.94 6.21
N THR A 138 -7.12 -16.71 5.12
CA THR A 138 -6.78 -18.14 5.10
C THR A 138 -5.34 -18.36 5.51
N LEU A 139 -4.40 -17.62 4.91
CA LEU A 139 -2.99 -17.69 5.29
C LEU A 139 -2.76 -17.34 6.77
N LEU A 140 -3.46 -16.33 7.29
CA LEU A 140 -3.36 -15.96 8.70
C LEU A 140 -3.81 -17.08 9.64
N VAL A 141 -4.90 -17.79 9.30
CA VAL A 141 -5.40 -18.94 10.06
C VAL A 141 -4.37 -20.07 10.06
N GLU A 142 -3.81 -20.41 8.90
CA GLU A 142 -2.77 -21.45 8.78
C GLU A 142 -1.51 -21.10 9.59
N VAL A 143 -1.04 -19.85 9.48
CA VAL A 143 0.10 -19.35 10.27
C VAL A 143 -0.22 -19.42 11.77
N GLY A 144 -1.44 -19.08 12.17
CA GLY A 144 -1.92 -19.18 13.55
C GLY A 144 -1.93 -20.60 14.08
N GLU A 145 -2.44 -21.56 13.32
CA GLU A 145 -2.44 -22.98 13.69
C GLU A 145 -1.03 -23.53 13.84
N LYS A 146 -0.16 -23.25 12.87
CA LYS A 146 1.25 -23.65 12.93
C LYS A 146 1.92 -23.12 14.19
N LYS A 147 1.70 -21.84 14.50
CA LYS A 147 2.27 -21.18 15.68
C LYS A 147 1.73 -21.74 17.00
N ARG A 148 0.43 -22.08 17.08
CA ARG A 148 -0.15 -22.76 18.26
C ARG A 148 0.49 -24.12 18.50
N ARG A 149 0.70 -24.90 17.43
CA ARG A 149 1.40 -26.20 17.50
C ARG A 149 2.84 -26.03 17.99
N GLU A 150 3.57 -25.05 17.48
CA GLU A 150 4.95 -24.74 17.91
C GLU A 150 5.03 -24.32 19.38
N LEU A 151 4.00 -23.64 19.90
CA LEU A 151 3.91 -23.21 21.30
C LEU A 151 3.31 -24.26 22.25
N GLY A 152 2.87 -25.41 21.74
CA GLY A 152 2.26 -26.47 22.55
C GLY A 152 0.91 -26.08 23.18
N LEU A 153 0.22 -25.09 22.62
CA LEU A 153 -1.11 -24.66 23.06
C LEU A 153 -2.16 -25.56 22.41
N VAL A 154 -2.80 -26.42 23.21
CA VAL A 154 -3.94 -27.26 22.81
C VAL A 154 -5.23 -26.52 23.15
N ASP A 155 -6.22 -26.55 22.25
CA ASP A 155 -7.52 -25.93 22.49
C ASP A 155 -8.17 -26.54 23.75
N GLY A 156 -8.57 -25.68 24.69
CA GLY A 156 -9.29 -26.04 25.92
C GLY A 156 -10.80 -26.03 25.74
#